data_AF-A0A6J8AYU8-F1
#
_entry.id   AF-A0A6J8AYU8-F1
#
_cell.length_a   1.000
_cell.length_b   1.000
_cell.length_c   1.000
_cell.angle_alpha   90.00
_cell.angle_beta   90.00
_cell.angle_gamma   90.00
#
_symmetry.space_group_name_H-M   'P 1'
#
loop_
_entity.id
_entity.type
_entity.pdbx_description
1 polymer ?
#
loop_
_entity_poly.entity_id
_entity_poly.type
_entity_poly.pdbx_seq_one_letter_code
_entity_poly.pdbx_strand_id
1 'polypeptide(L)'
;MQLSVQVDERRFMSNITRMVSAPFKTITIRDTMSDLPDIRNGAKAEEISYQGDPQSHFQKLIRGRQHQPILRDHICKDMNALVHARMQHIPLAPGSDWRSLPNIEVRLSDGTKSKKLQYTHHDKRNGKASNGNLRGVCSCAEGKQCDPMDRQFNTIVPWCLPHTGNRHNHWAGLYGRLEWDGFFSTTVTNPEPMGKQGRVLHPEQHRVVSVRECARSQGFPDTYRFFGTILDRHRQVGNAVPPPMGRAIGLELKKSLEWKAQKEPKQEEEESVKEEGMEIESKIEESPVKAGSSKC
;
A
#
# COMPACT_ATOMS: atom_id res chain seq x y z
N MET A 1 -10.06 -6.49 -15.52
CA MET A 1 -8.73 -6.78 -14.96
C MET A 1 -7.93 -7.54 -15.99
N GLN A 2 -6.73 -7.08 -16.37
CA GLN A 2 -5.88 -7.79 -17.34
C GLN A 2 -4.83 -8.60 -16.58
N LEU A 3 -5.10 -9.90 -16.40
CA LEU A 3 -4.21 -10.85 -15.70
C LEU A 3 -3.44 -11.77 -16.65
N SER A 4 -3.68 -11.66 -17.95
CA SER A 4 -2.95 -12.44 -18.96
C SER A 4 -1.59 -11.83 -19.24
N VAL A 5 -0.59 -12.67 -19.46
CA VAL A 5 0.76 -12.26 -19.84
C VAL A 5 0.98 -12.64 -21.31
N GLN A 6 1.58 -11.75 -22.09
CA GLN A 6 2.01 -12.05 -23.46
C GLN A 6 3.51 -12.30 -23.46
N VAL A 7 3.93 -13.43 -24.00
CA VAL A 7 5.34 -13.79 -24.23
C VAL A 7 5.45 -14.22 -25.68
N ASP A 8 6.28 -13.52 -26.44
CA ASP A 8 6.32 -13.59 -27.90
C ASP A 8 4.92 -13.36 -28.51
N GLU A 9 4.48 -14.26 -29.38
CA GLU A 9 3.15 -14.23 -30.01
C GLU A 9 2.10 -15.02 -29.22
N ARG A 10 2.44 -15.50 -28.02
CA ARG A 10 1.57 -16.36 -27.21
C ARG A 10 1.02 -15.64 -25.99
N ARG A 11 -0.27 -15.85 -25.74
CA ARG A 11 -0.98 -15.33 -24.56
C ARG A 11 -1.13 -16.43 -23.51
N PHE A 12 -0.64 -16.16 -22.31
CA PHE A 12 -0.72 -17.06 -21.16
C PHE A 12 -1.74 -16.56 -20.14
N MET A 13 -2.44 -17.51 -19.53
CA MET A 13 -3.42 -17.26 -18.49
C MET A 13 -3.15 -18.16 -17.29
N SER A 14 -3.45 -17.67 -16.09
CA SER A 14 -3.46 -18.47 -14.87
C SER A 14 -4.70 -19.38 -14.81
N ASN A 15 -4.76 -20.23 -13.79
CA ASN A 15 -5.92 -21.05 -13.43
C ASN A 15 -7.08 -20.27 -12.77
N ILE A 16 -7.03 -18.93 -12.71
CA ILE A 16 -8.12 -18.11 -12.15
C ILE A 16 -9.35 -18.20 -13.04
N THR A 17 -10.48 -18.62 -12.46
CA THR A 17 -11.77 -18.75 -13.15
C THR A 17 -12.73 -17.58 -12.90
N ARG A 18 -12.57 -16.85 -11.79
CA ARG A 18 -13.41 -15.71 -11.40
C ARG A 18 -12.87 -14.41 -12.01
N MET A 19 -13.32 -14.09 -13.22
CA MET A 19 -12.83 -12.93 -13.99
C MET A 19 -13.70 -11.68 -13.92
N VAL A 20 -14.99 -11.84 -13.58
CA VAL A 20 -16.00 -10.76 -13.63
C VAL A 20 -16.59 -10.46 -12.25
N SER A 21 -16.60 -11.43 -11.34
CA SER A 21 -17.22 -11.30 -10.02
C SER A 21 -16.33 -11.85 -8.91
N ALA A 22 -16.61 -11.42 -7.67
CA ALA A 22 -16.01 -11.91 -6.45
C ALA A 22 -17.10 -12.20 -5.42
N PRO A 23 -16.89 -13.15 -4.50
CA PRO A 23 -17.87 -13.48 -3.47
C PRO A 23 -18.04 -12.37 -2.42
N PHE A 24 -17.10 -11.43 -2.33
CA PHE A 24 -17.09 -10.34 -1.36
C PHE A 24 -17.04 -8.99 -2.08
N LYS A 25 -17.63 -7.97 -1.46
CA LYS A 25 -17.52 -6.59 -1.92
C LYS A 25 -16.07 -6.10 -1.88
N THR A 26 -15.76 -5.11 -2.72
CA THR A 26 -14.48 -4.40 -2.68
C THR A 26 -14.31 -3.70 -1.33
N ILE A 27 -13.09 -3.74 -0.80
CA ILE A 27 -12.68 -2.97 0.39
C ILE A 27 -12.28 -1.56 -0.06
N THR A 28 -12.94 -0.55 0.49
CA THR A 28 -12.70 0.86 0.12
C THR A 28 -11.75 1.56 1.09
N ILE A 29 -11.36 2.79 0.76
CA ILE A 29 -10.64 3.68 1.69
C ILE A 29 -11.41 3.85 3.00
N ARG A 30 -12.74 3.98 2.94
CA ARG A 30 -13.60 4.06 4.13
C ARG A 30 -13.49 2.81 4.98
N ASP A 31 -13.64 1.64 4.37
CA ASP A 31 -13.44 0.36 5.08
C ASP A 31 -12.03 0.27 5.69
N THR A 32 -11.02 0.92 5.09
CA THR A 32 -9.62 0.86 5.49
C THR A 32 -9.27 1.75 6.69
N MET A 33 -9.73 3.00 6.72
CA MET A 33 -9.17 3.99 7.65
C MET A 33 -10.16 4.98 8.29
N SER A 34 -11.47 4.78 8.14
CA SER A 34 -12.48 5.70 8.71
C SER A 34 -12.54 5.74 10.25
N ASP A 35 -11.96 4.75 10.95
CA ASP A 35 -11.88 4.71 12.42
C ASP A 35 -10.60 5.35 12.99
N LEU A 36 -9.68 5.83 12.14
CA LEU A 36 -8.47 6.47 12.63
C LEU A 36 -8.77 7.89 13.15
N PRO A 37 -8.23 8.31 14.30
CA PRO A 37 -8.39 9.65 14.82
C PRO A 37 -7.68 10.68 13.94
N ASP A 38 -8.18 11.92 13.92
CA ASP A 38 -7.57 12.98 13.13
C ASP A 38 -6.14 13.32 13.60
N ILE A 39 -5.24 13.54 12.64
CA ILE A 39 -3.88 14.03 12.87
C ILE A 39 -3.54 15.18 11.90
N ARG A 40 -2.55 15.98 12.27
CA ARG A 40 -2.09 17.13 11.45
C ARG A 40 -0.91 16.75 10.57
N ASN A 41 -0.62 17.58 9.56
CA ASN A 41 0.63 17.53 8.80
C ASN A 41 1.83 17.52 9.77
N GLY A 42 2.77 16.59 9.57
CA GLY A 42 3.93 16.44 10.43
C GLY A 42 3.66 15.79 11.80
N ALA A 43 2.54 15.07 11.97
CA ALA A 43 2.30 14.28 13.18
C ALA A 43 3.41 13.25 13.44
N LYS A 44 3.94 13.21 14.67
CA LYS A 44 5.11 12.43 15.09
C LYS A 44 4.88 11.52 16.31
N ALA A 45 3.70 11.57 16.92
CA ALA A 45 3.40 10.73 18.09
C ALA A 45 3.38 9.24 17.68
N GLU A 46 4.35 8.47 18.17
CA GLU A 46 4.51 7.07 17.76
C GLU A 46 3.38 6.17 18.26
N GLU A 47 2.82 6.49 19.42
CA GLU A 47 1.71 5.80 20.06
C GLU A 47 0.63 6.81 20.47
N ILE A 48 -0.61 6.55 20.08
CA ILE A 48 -1.80 7.34 20.45
C ILE A 48 -2.98 6.40 20.76
N SER A 49 -4.04 6.94 21.35
CA SER A 49 -5.32 6.22 21.49
C SER A 49 -6.06 6.18 20.16
N TYR A 50 -6.81 5.09 19.91
CA TYR A 50 -7.74 5.02 18.77
C TYR A 50 -8.90 6.00 18.86
N GLN A 51 -9.23 6.48 20.07
CA GLN A 51 -10.37 7.37 20.34
C GLN A 51 -11.76 6.80 19.94
N GLY A 52 -11.83 5.55 19.49
CA GLY A 52 -13.09 4.90 19.11
C GLY A 52 -12.93 3.43 18.69
N ASP A 53 -14.07 2.81 18.47
CA ASP A 53 -14.20 1.42 18.03
C ASP A 53 -14.03 1.27 16.50
N PRO A 54 -13.64 0.08 16.00
CA PRO A 54 -13.60 -0.18 14.57
C PRO A 54 -15.00 -0.07 13.95
N GLN A 55 -15.11 0.63 12.83
CA GLN A 55 -16.37 0.91 12.13
C GLN A 55 -16.69 -0.13 11.05
N SER A 56 -15.66 -0.71 10.42
CA SER A 56 -15.80 -1.68 9.31
C SER A 56 -15.42 -3.11 9.72
N HIS A 57 -15.86 -4.10 8.93
CA HIS A 57 -15.40 -5.49 9.11
C HIS A 57 -13.88 -5.60 8.93
N PHE A 58 -13.32 -4.88 7.95
CA PHE A 58 -11.88 -4.86 7.72
C PHE A 58 -11.13 -4.35 8.97
N GLN A 59 -11.55 -3.22 9.53
CA GLN A 59 -10.94 -2.62 10.73
C GLN A 59 -11.01 -3.56 11.94
N LYS A 60 -12.15 -4.27 12.13
CA LYS A 60 -12.28 -5.30 13.17
C LYS A 60 -11.24 -6.41 13.03
N LEU A 61 -10.97 -6.86 11.81
CA LEU A 61 -9.96 -7.90 11.55
C LEU A 61 -8.54 -7.41 11.84
N ILE A 62 -8.16 -6.25 11.31
CA ILE A 62 -6.78 -5.76 11.45
C ILE A 62 -6.45 -5.25 12.85
N ARG A 63 -7.41 -4.70 13.60
CA ARG A 63 -7.23 -4.32 15.01
C ARG A 63 -7.18 -5.54 15.93
N GLY A 64 -7.81 -6.64 15.54
CA GLY A 64 -7.84 -7.88 16.31
C GLY A 64 -8.57 -7.73 17.65
N ARG A 65 -8.30 -8.67 18.56
CA ARG A 65 -8.88 -8.69 19.92
C ARG A 65 -7.82 -8.34 20.94
N GLN A 66 -7.50 -7.06 21.07
CA GLN A 66 -6.56 -6.56 22.07
C GLN A 66 -7.29 -5.93 23.25
N HIS A 67 -6.83 -6.21 24.45
CA HIS A 67 -7.22 -5.46 25.64
C HIS A 67 -6.47 -4.11 25.62
N GLN A 68 -7.22 -3.00 25.66
CA GLN A 68 -6.68 -1.63 25.56
C GLN A 68 -5.76 -1.40 24.34
N PRO A 69 -6.33 -1.35 23.12
CA PRO A 69 -5.53 -1.24 21.91
C PRO A 69 -4.83 0.11 21.80
N ILE A 70 -3.54 0.08 21.45
CA ILE A 70 -2.70 1.27 21.20
C ILE A 70 -2.52 1.43 19.69
N LEU A 71 -2.84 2.61 19.16
CA LEU A 71 -2.65 2.94 17.75
C LEU A 71 -1.21 3.40 17.54
N ARG A 72 -0.48 2.68 16.67
CA ARG A 72 0.92 2.94 16.39
C ARG A 72 1.15 3.46 15.00
N ASP A 73 2.19 4.26 14.82
CA ASP A 73 2.63 4.75 13.51
C ASP A 73 1.55 5.54 12.76
N HIS A 74 0.58 6.11 13.47
CA HIS A 74 -0.33 7.10 12.87
C HIS A 74 0.36 8.47 12.81
N ILE A 75 1.49 8.46 12.08
CA ILE A 75 2.42 9.56 11.85
C ILE A 75 2.48 9.84 10.35
N CYS A 76 2.64 11.10 9.97
CA CYS A 76 2.74 11.50 8.56
C CYS A 76 3.87 12.51 8.35
N LYS A 77 4.35 12.59 7.11
CA LYS A 77 5.45 13.50 6.77
C LYS A 77 5.08 14.95 7.07
N ASP A 78 6.07 15.70 7.49
CA ASP A 78 5.97 17.13 7.68
C ASP A 78 6.27 17.84 6.35
N MET A 79 5.22 18.31 5.69
CA MET A 79 5.37 19.04 4.44
C MET A 79 5.66 20.52 4.68
N ASN A 80 6.50 21.09 3.81
CA ASN A 80 6.82 22.51 3.87
C ASN A 80 5.58 23.41 3.72
N ALA A 81 5.70 24.66 4.15
CA ALA A 81 4.60 25.60 4.26
C ALA A 81 3.82 25.79 2.93
N LEU A 82 4.52 25.85 1.79
CA LEU A 82 3.89 25.99 0.48
C LEU A 82 3.11 24.74 0.07
N VAL A 83 3.69 23.56 0.27
CA VAL A 83 3.04 22.27 -0.03
C VAL A 83 1.82 22.06 0.87
N HIS A 84 1.94 22.36 2.17
CA HIS A 84 0.83 22.28 3.10
C HIS A 84 -0.29 23.27 2.73
N ALA A 85 0.05 24.52 2.38
CA ALA A 85 -0.93 25.50 1.89
C ALA A 85 -1.66 25.00 0.63
N ARG A 86 -0.96 24.34 -0.30
CA ARG A 86 -1.61 23.71 -1.46
C ARG A 86 -2.62 22.65 -1.03
N MET A 87 -2.25 21.75 -0.11
CA MET A 87 -3.15 20.71 0.40
C MET A 87 -4.41 21.28 1.03
N GLN A 88 -4.32 22.42 1.74
CA GLN A 88 -5.48 23.10 2.32
C GLN A 88 -6.45 23.64 1.26
N HIS A 89 -5.95 24.00 0.09
CA HIS A 89 -6.75 24.53 -1.01
C HIS A 89 -7.23 23.47 -2.01
N ILE A 90 -6.87 22.19 -1.83
CA ILE A 90 -7.49 21.10 -2.60
C ILE A 90 -8.89 20.84 -2.04
N PRO A 91 -9.97 20.99 -2.84
CA PRO A 91 -11.33 20.73 -2.38
C PRO A 91 -11.51 19.30 -1.88
N LEU A 92 -12.53 19.09 -1.04
CA LEU A 92 -12.87 17.76 -0.52
C LEU A 92 -13.74 16.94 -1.50
N ALA A 93 -14.21 17.57 -2.58
CA ALA A 93 -15.01 16.89 -3.59
C ALA A 93 -14.22 15.72 -4.22
N PRO A 94 -14.83 14.53 -4.42
CA PRO A 94 -14.19 13.42 -5.10
C PRO A 94 -13.58 13.81 -6.45
N GLY A 95 -12.42 13.24 -6.78
CA GLY A 95 -11.68 13.57 -8.00
C GLY A 95 -10.84 14.85 -7.95
N SER A 96 -10.91 15.64 -6.86
CA SER A 96 -10.14 16.89 -6.72
C SER A 96 -8.63 16.66 -6.69
N ASP A 97 -7.90 17.51 -7.41
CA ASP A 97 -6.44 17.48 -7.50
C ASP A 97 -5.85 18.88 -7.80
N TRP A 98 -4.58 18.97 -8.19
CA TRP A 98 -3.89 20.23 -8.42
C TRP A 98 -4.61 21.18 -9.39
N ARG A 99 -5.42 20.67 -10.32
CA ARG A 99 -6.17 21.46 -11.31
C ARG A 99 -7.24 22.32 -10.65
N SER A 100 -7.66 21.96 -9.44
CA SER A 100 -8.61 22.69 -8.61
C SER A 100 -7.96 23.79 -7.76
N LEU A 101 -6.63 23.91 -7.77
CA LEU A 101 -5.95 24.93 -6.97
C LEU A 101 -6.30 26.35 -7.42
N PRO A 102 -6.64 27.25 -6.49
CA PRO A 102 -6.92 28.64 -6.82
C PRO A 102 -5.62 29.39 -7.14
N ASN A 103 -5.67 30.25 -8.16
CA ASN A 103 -4.55 31.13 -8.50
C ASN A 103 -4.58 32.42 -7.65
N ILE A 104 -4.25 32.30 -6.37
CA ILE A 104 -4.30 33.38 -5.38
C ILE A 104 -2.96 33.55 -4.64
N GLU A 105 -2.79 34.71 -4.00
CA GLU A 105 -1.71 34.93 -3.04
C GLU A 105 -2.14 34.45 -1.66
N VAL A 106 -1.25 33.78 -0.95
CA VAL A 106 -1.52 33.22 0.38
C VAL A 106 -0.34 33.55 1.29
N ARG A 107 -0.62 33.96 2.53
CA ARG A 107 0.39 34.04 3.57
C ARG A 107 0.63 32.63 4.12
N LEU A 108 1.86 32.15 4.00
CA LEU A 108 2.27 30.81 4.39
C LEU A 108 2.59 30.75 5.89
N SER A 109 2.61 29.54 6.44
CA SER A 109 2.85 29.31 7.88
C SER A 109 4.28 29.65 8.32
N ASP A 110 5.24 29.69 7.40
CA ASP A 110 6.62 30.14 7.65
C ASP A 110 6.78 31.67 7.59
N GLY A 111 5.67 32.41 7.43
CA GLY A 111 5.64 33.86 7.34
C GLY A 111 5.87 34.42 5.93
N THR A 112 6.31 33.60 4.98
CA THR A 112 6.47 34.03 3.58
C THR A 112 5.12 34.17 2.89
N LYS A 113 5.08 34.82 1.73
CA LYS A 113 3.87 35.00 0.93
C LYS A 113 4.03 34.38 -0.45
N SER A 114 3.07 33.57 -0.86
CA SER A 114 3.03 33.02 -2.22
C SER A 114 2.59 34.08 -3.22
N LYS A 115 3.07 33.95 -4.45
CA LYS A 115 2.66 34.80 -5.59
C LYS A 115 1.57 34.11 -6.40
N LYS A 116 0.80 34.89 -7.16
CA LYS A 116 -0.04 34.35 -8.23
C LYS A 116 0.85 33.82 -9.36
N LEU A 117 0.46 32.69 -9.93
CA LEU A 117 1.02 32.18 -11.17
C LEU A 117 0.61 33.10 -12.32
N GLN A 118 1.59 33.58 -13.08
CA GLN A 118 1.40 34.42 -14.25
C GLN A 118 1.36 33.54 -15.50
N TYR A 119 0.33 33.75 -16.32
CA TYR A 119 0.18 33.12 -17.63
C TYR A 119 0.59 34.14 -18.69
N THR A 120 1.84 34.05 -19.15
CA THR A 120 2.50 35.06 -19.98
C THR A 120 2.48 34.73 -21.48
N HIS A 121 2.12 33.50 -21.86
CA HIS A 121 2.22 33.01 -23.24
C HIS A 121 0.89 32.46 -23.75
N HIS A 122 0.67 32.53 -25.07
CA HIS A 122 -0.45 31.84 -25.68
C HIS A 122 -0.20 30.33 -25.74
N ASP A 123 -1.17 29.52 -25.29
CA ASP A 123 -1.09 28.06 -25.47
C ASP A 123 -1.79 27.69 -26.77
N LYS A 124 -1.02 27.31 -27.79
CA LYS A 124 -1.57 26.96 -29.12
C LYS A 124 -2.54 25.78 -29.08
N ARG A 125 -2.39 24.86 -28.11
CA ARG A 125 -3.26 23.67 -27.99
C ARG A 125 -4.52 23.97 -27.19
N ASN A 126 -4.38 24.71 -26.10
CA ASN A 126 -5.48 24.94 -25.15
C ASN A 126 -6.19 26.29 -25.35
N GLY A 127 -5.71 27.13 -26.27
CA GLY A 127 -6.27 28.44 -26.56
C GLY A 127 -6.20 29.40 -25.37
N LYS A 128 -7.24 30.23 -25.24
CA LYS A 128 -7.43 31.18 -24.12
C LYS A 128 -8.54 30.67 -23.21
N ALA A 129 -8.55 31.16 -21.97
CA ALA A 129 -9.70 30.98 -21.09
C ALA A 129 -10.92 31.76 -21.61
N SER A 130 -12.11 31.45 -21.09
CA SER A 130 -13.38 32.09 -21.47
C SER A 130 -13.38 33.61 -21.23
N ASN A 131 -12.61 34.08 -20.26
CA ASN A 131 -12.40 35.51 -19.97
C ASN A 131 -11.28 36.17 -20.81
N GLY A 132 -10.77 35.48 -21.84
CA GLY A 132 -9.71 35.98 -22.71
C GLY A 132 -8.29 35.85 -22.14
N ASN A 133 -8.12 35.38 -20.90
CA ASN A 133 -6.80 35.21 -20.31
C ASN A 133 -5.98 34.12 -21.01
N LEU A 134 -4.67 34.33 -21.04
CA LEU A 134 -3.69 33.36 -21.53
C LEU A 134 -3.65 32.10 -20.64
N ARG A 135 -3.15 31.00 -21.21
CA ARG A 135 -3.01 29.70 -20.53
C ARG A 135 -1.59 29.14 -20.52
N GLY A 136 -0.69 29.69 -21.35
CA GLY A 136 0.71 29.29 -21.40
C GLY A 136 1.52 29.98 -20.31
N VAL A 137 2.43 29.22 -19.69
CA VAL A 137 3.36 29.70 -18.64
C VAL A 137 4.82 29.72 -19.10
N CYS A 138 5.06 29.34 -20.35
CA CYS A 138 6.39 29.22 -20.97
C CYS A 138 6.25 29.37 -22.48
N SER A 139 7.26 29.94 -23.13
CA SER A 139 7.38 30.09 -24.59
C SER A 139 7.15 28.78 -25.37
N CYS A 140 7.42 27.62 -24.77
CA CYS A 140 7.18 26.32 -25.40
C CYS A 140 5.69 26.01 -25.65
N ALA A 141 4.78 26.70 -24.97
CA ALA A 141 3.34 26.63 -25.26
C ALA A 141 2.99 27.18 -26.66
N GLU A 142 3.85 28.04 -27.21
CA GLU A 142 3.77 28.57 -28.57
C GLU A 142 4.58 27.74 -29.58
N GLY A 143 5.21 26.65 -29.15
CA GLY A 143 6.09 25.82 -29.97
C GLY A 143 7.53 26.34 -30.09
N LYS A 144 7.93 27.31 -29.27
CA LYS A 144 9.31 27.81 -29.19
C LYS A 144 10.15 26.98 -28.21
N GLN A 145 11.45 27.21 -28.17
CA GLN A 145 12.32 26.65 -27.11
C GLN A 145 12.02 27.33 -25.77
N CYS A 146 12.07 26.56 -24.66
CA CYS A 146 11.82 27.08 -23.32
C CYS A 146 12.79 28.21 -22.95
N ASP A 147 12.24 29.32 -22.45
CA ASP A 147 13.02 30.39 -21.82
C ASP A 147 13.23 30.09 -20.33
N PRO A 148 14.48 30.00 -19.82
CA PRO A 148 14.74 29.84 -18.39
C PRO A 148 14.10 30.92 -17.50
N MET A 149 13.89 32.13 -18.02
CA MET A 149 13.29 33.25 -17.29
C MET A 149 11.78 33.08 -17.06
N ASP A 150 11.11 32.24 -17.84
CA ASP A 150 9.67 31.97 -17.67
C ASP A 150 9.35 31.19 -16.38
N ARG A 151 10.37 30.57 -15.75
CA ARG A 151 10.18 29.72 -14.59
C ARG A 151 9.78 30.54 -13.37
N GLN A 152 8.60 30.21 -12.83
CA GLN A 152 8.06 30.86 -11.63
C GLN A 152 8.16 29.94 -10.40
N PHE A 153 8.40 30.55 -9.25
CA PHE A 153 8.56 29.87 -7.97
C PHE A 153 7.61 30.46 -6.92
N ASN A 154 7.38 29.70 -5.85
CA ASN A 154 6.54 30.10 -4.73
C ASN A 154 5.10 30.50 -5.12
N THR A 155 4.48 29.72 -6.01
CA THR A 155 3.09 29.87 -6.44
C THR A 155 2.22 28.74 -5.91
N ILE A 156 0.95 29.01 -5.56
CA ILE A 156 0.01 27.98 -5.12
C ILE A 156 -0.19 26.95 -6.23
N VAL A 157 -0.56 27.39 -7.44
CA VAL A 157 -0.54 26.52 -8.63
C VAL A 157 0.92 26.27 -9.01
N PRO A 158 1.45 25.03 -8.95
CA PRO A 158 2.85 24.78 -9.26
C PRO A 158 3.12 25.00 -10.76
N TRP A 159 4.01 25.95 -11.09
CA TRP A 159 4.32 26.34 -12.48
C TRP A 159 4.67 25.15 -13.40
N CYS A 160 5.34 24.13 -12.87
CA CYS A 160 5.76 22.97 -13.64
C CYS A 160 4.59 22.15 -14.20
N LEU A 161 3.42 22.20 -13.56
CA LEU A 161 2.26 21.40 -13.95
C LEU A 161 1.60 21.95 -15.22
N PRO A 162 1.24 23.25 -15.32
CA PRO A 162 0.83 23.82 -16.61
C PRO A 162 1.93 23.76 -17.68
N HIS A 163 3.20 23.94 -17.31
CA HIS A 163 4.32 23.92 -18.27
C HIS A 163 4.45 22.59 -19.03
N THR A 164 4.17 21.47 -18.36
CA THR A 164 4.38 20.12 -18.94
C THR A 164 3.10 19.29 -19.03
N GLY A 165 1.95 19.83 -18.62
CA GLY A 165 0.68 19.10 -18.51
C GLY A 165 0.20 18.51 -19.83
N ASN A 166 0.35 19.23 -20.94
CA ASN A 166 -0.05 18.76 -22.28
C ASN A 166 0.71 17.49 -22.74
N ARG A 167 1.85 17.17 -22.10
CA ARG A 167 2.67 15.99 -22.41
C ARG A 167 2.39 14.80 -21.46
N HIS A 168 1.62 15.01 -20.40
CA HIS A 168 1.45 14.06 -19.30
C HIS A 168 0.00 13.95 -18.85
N ASN A 169 -0.96 14.01 -19.80
CA ASN A 169 -2.39 13.94 -19.51
C ASN A 169 -2.83 14.92 -18.39
N HIS A 170 -2.36 16.15 -18.48
CA HIS A 170 -2.60 17.23 -17.52
C HIS A 170 -2.21 16.88 -16.07
N TRP A 171 -1.29 15.94 -15.87
CA TRP A 171 -0.85 15.47 -14.56
C TRP A 171 -2.02 15.09 -13.65
N ALA A 172 -3.07 14.48 -14.23
CA ALA A 172 -4.27 14.10 -13.50
C ALA A 172 -3.91 13.24 -12.28
N GLY A 173 -4.37 13.67 -11.10
CA GLY A 173 -4.12 13.01 -9.82
C GLY A 173 -2.99 13.60 -8.98
N LEU A 174 -2.09 14.44 -9.48
CA LEU A 174 -1.09 15.11 -8.62
C LEU A 174 -1.76 16.06 -7.63
N TYR A 175 -1.32 16.07 -6.37
CA TYR A 175 -2.04 16.66 -5.23
C TYR A 175 -3.47 16.12 -5.05
N GLY A 176 -3.78 14.96 -5.60
CA GLY A 176 -5.10 14.38 -5.52
C GLY A 176 -5.41 13.85 -4.13
N ARG A 177 -6.66 14.00 -3.71
CA ARG A 177 -7.19 13.30 -2.53
C ARG A 177 -7.54 11.87 -2.86
N LEU A 178 -7.36 10.99 -1.87
CA LEU A 178 -8.04 9.71 -1.88
C LEU A 178 -9.54 9.93 -1.75
N GLU A 179 -10.31 9.00 -2.30
CA GLU A 179 -11.78 9.03 -2.24
C GLU A 179 -12.25 7.95 -1.29
N TRP A 180 -13.18 8.27 -0.38
CA TRP A 180 -13.67 7.31 0.61
C TRP A 180 -14.20 6.01 0.00
N ASP A 181 -14.86 6.10 -1.15
CA ASP A 181 -15.44 4.96 -1.85
C ASP A 181 -14.48 4.36 -2.92
N GLY A 182 -13.27 4.93 -3.02
CA GLY A 182 -12.21 4.48 -3.92
C GLY A 182 -11.22 3.52 -3.25
N PHE A 183 -10.00 3.49 -3.79
CA PHE A 183 -8.89 2.64 -3.35
C PHE A 183 -7.54 3.36 -3.52
N PHE A 184 -6.49 2.85 -2.86
CA PHE A 184 -5.12 3.29 -3.10
C PHE A 184 -4.65 2.81 -4.48
N SER A 185 -4.16 3.71 -5.34
CA SER A 185 -3.69 3.31 -6.68
C SER A 185 -2.53 2.30 -6.62
N THR A 186 -1.59 2.54 -5.70
CA THR A 186 -0.54 1.61 -5.28
C THR A 186 -0.02 2.11 -3.94
N THR A 187 0.26 1.22 -2.99
CA THR A 187 0.88 1.61 -1.72
C THR A 187 2.23 2.29 -1.99
N VAL A 188 2.41 3.50 -1.46
CA VAL A 188 3.59 4.34 -1.73
C VAL A 188 4.71 4.09 -0.73
N THR A 189 5.94 4.01 -1.22
CA THR A 189 7.17 3.92 -0.39
C THR A 189 7.61 5.28 0.16
N ASN A 190 7.14 6.37 -0.44
CA ASN A 190 7.32 7.74 0.02
C ASN A 190 6.16 8.61 -0.52
N PRO A 191 5.16 8.98 0.31
CA PRO A 191 4.04 9.80 -0.14
C PRO A 191 4.50 11.22 -0.49
N GLU A 192 4.46 11.53 -1.80
CA GLU A 192 4.79 12.84 -2.37
C GLU A 192 3.63 13.30 -3.29
N PRO A 193 3.02 14.47 -3.05
CA PRO A 193 1.90 14.97 -3.86
C PRO A 193 2.22 15.17 -5.35
N MET A 194 3.50 15.45 -5.68
CA MET A 194 4.00 15.55 -7.06
C MET A 194 4.74 14.29 -7.52
N GLY A 195 4.72 13.21 -6.73
CA GLY A 195 5.28 11.91 -7.12
C GLY A 195 4.43 11.21 -8.17
N LYS A 196 4.96 10.14 -8.77
CA LYS A 196 4.29 9.41 -9.87
C LYS A 196 2.87 8.92 -9.52
N GLN A 197 2.61 8.58 -8.27
CA GLN A 197 1.27 8.13 -7.83
C GLN A 197 0.26 9.29 -7.68
N GLY A 198 0.72 10.50 -7.31
CA GLY A 198 -0.06 11.74 -7.22
C GLY A 198 -1.14 11.81 -6.12
N ARG A 199 -1.97 10.77 -5.98
CA ARG A 199 -3.11 10.70 -5.04
C ARG A 199 -2.67 10.13 -3.70
N VAL A 200 -2.14 11.00 -2.85
CA VAL A 200 -1.60 10.63 -1.53
C VAL A 200 -2.15 11.51 -0.41
N LEU A 201 -3.10 12.41 -0.69
CA LEU A 201 -3.71 13.25 0.33
C LEU A 201 -4.85 12.49 1.02
N HIS A 202 -5.02 12.72 2.32
CA HIS A 202 -6.17 12.22 3.05
C HIS A 202 -7.48 12.73 2.41
N PRO A 203 -8.57 11.93 2.39
CA PRO A 203 -9.85 12.35 1.80
C PRO A 203 -10.38 13.67 2.34
N GLU A 204 -10.13 13.95 3.62
CA GLU A 204 -10.67 15.15 4.29
C GLU A 204 -9.60 16.02 4.95
N GLN A 205 -8.51 15.42 5.43
CA GLN A 205 -7.51 16.12 6.25
C GLN A 205 -6.45 16.76 5.33
N HIS A 206 -5.88 17.89 5.74
CA HIS A 206 -4.90 18.63 4.95
C HIS A 206 -3.47 18.09 5.14
N ARG A 207 -3.29 16.80 4.87
CA ARG A 207 -2.00 16.10 5.01
C ARG A 207 -1.88 14.98 3.99
N VAL A 208 -0.66 14.47 3.83
CA VAL A 208 -0.48 13.16 3.19
C VAL A 208 -0.95 12.03 4.11
N VAL A 209 -1.18 10.87 3.49
CA VAL A 209 -1.45 9.64 4.22
C VAL A 209 -0.32 9.28 5.20
N SER A 210 -0.72 8.74 6.35
CA SER A 210 0.16 8.33 7.43
C SER A 210 0.83 6.97 7.12
N VAL A 211 1.86 6.62 7.89
CA VAL A 211 2.46 5.26 7.84
C VAL A 211 1.40 4.19 8.11
N ARG A 212 0.61 4.35 9.19
CA ARG A 212 -0.50 3.44 9.51
C ARG A 212 -1.54 3.29 8.41
N GLU A 213 -1.95 4.38 7.76
CA GLU A 213 -2.92 4.32 6.64
C GLU A 213 -2.36 3.51 5.46
N CYS A 214 -1.09 3.70 5.11
CA CYS A 214 -0.42 2.85 4.11
C CYS A 214 -0.27 1.40 4.58
N ALA A 215 -0.02 1.15 5.87
CA ALA A 215 0.09 -0.22 6.39
C ALA A 215 -1.26 -0.95 6.27
N ARG A 216 -2.36 -0.24 6.55
CA ARG A 216 -3.71 -0.75 6.37
C ARG A 216 -4.06 -0.97 4.90
N SER A 217 -3.60 -0.13 3.97
CA SER A 217 -3.82 -0.38 2.53
C SER A 217 -3.16 -1.67 2.04
N GLN A 218 -2.07 -2.12 2.67
CA GLN A 218 -1.45 -3.42 2.42
C GLN A 218 -2.13 -4.57 3.19
N GLY A 219 -3.03 -4.28 4.13
CA GLY A 219 -3.67 -5.29 4.97
C GLY A 219 -2.79 -5.80 6.11
N PHE A 220 -1.81 -5.01 6.58
CA PHE A 220 -1.10 -5.35 7.81
C PHE A 220 -2.04 -5.29 9.03
N PRO A 221 -1.90 -6.23 9.98
CA PRO A 221 -2.49 -6.08 11.30
C PRO A 221 -1.98 -4.80 11.97
N ASP A 222 -2.84 -4.14 12.75
CA ASP A 222 -2.45 -2.92 13.47
C ASP A 222 -1.35 -3.19 14.52
N THR A 223 -1.20 -4.46 14.92
CA THR A 223 -0.19 -4.95 15.85
C THR A 223 1.19 -5.11 15.24
N TYR A 224 1.30 -5.10 13.90
CA TYR A 224 2.56 -5.25 13.20
C TYR A 224 3.48 -4.05 13.48
N ARG A 225 4.77 -4.34 13.69
CA ARG A 225 5.78 -3.34 14.09
C ARG A 225 6.65 -2.96 12.91
N PHE A 226 6.79 -1.65 12.70
CA PHE A 226 7.73 -1.06 11.76
C PHE A 226 8.82 -0.35 12.56
N PHE A 227 10.03 -0.24 11.98
CA PHE A 227 11.20 0.31 12.68
C PHE A 227 11.89 1.42 11.88
N GLY A 228 12.69 2.25 12.54
CA GLY A 228 13.46 3.31 11.89
C GLY A 228 12.69 4.62 11.74
N THR A 229 13.15 5.48 10.83
CA THR A 229 12.54 6.80 10.59
C THR A 229 11.19 6.68 9.89
N ILE A 230 10.42 7.77 9.85
CA ILE A 230 9.13 7.78 9.12
C ILE A 230 9.26 7.34 7.65
N LEU A 231 10.37 7.72 7.00
CA LEU A 231 10.64 7.35 5.61
C LEU A 231 10.97 5.85 5.49
N ASP A 232 11.72 5.30 6.45
CA ASP A 232 12.04 3.87 6.48
C ASP A 232 10.78 3.04 6.69
N ARG A 233 9.88 3.49 7.56
CA ARG A 233 8.59 2.81 7.81
C ARG A 233 7.69 2.85 6.59
N HIS A 234 7.57 3.99 5.90
CA HIS A 234 6.87 4.05 4.61
C HIS A 234 7.49 3.10 3.57
N ARG A 235 8.83 3.02 3.51
CA ARG A 235 9.53 2.11 2.59
C ARG A 235 9.27 0.64 2.91
N GLN A 236 9.32 0.25 4.19
CA GLN A 236 8.99 -1.11 4.64
C GLN A 236 7.57 -1.50 4.21
N VAL A 237 6.61 -0.62 4.47
CA VAL A 237 5.20 -0.83 4.09
C VAL A 237 5.05 -0.94 2.57
N GLY A 238 5.62 0.00 1.81
CA GLY A 238 5.46 0.05 0.36
C GLY A 238 6.16 -1.08 -0.40
N ASN A 239 7.28 -1.60 0.12
CA ASN A 239 8.03 -2.70 -0.49
C ASN A 239 7.46 -4.09 -0.13
N ALA A 240 6.61 -4.18 0.90
CA ALA A 240 6.07 -5.45 1.35
C ALA A 240 5.04 -6.03 0.38
N VAL A 241 4.96 -7.37 0.35
CA VAL A 241 3.81 -8.08 -0.22
C VAL A 241 2.63 -7.98 0.76
N PRO A 242 1.42 -7.61 0.31
CA PRO A 242 0.23 -7.56 1.16
C PRO A 242 0.01 -8.89 1.91
N PRO A 243 -0.05 -8.92 3.25
CA PRO A 243 -0.29 -10.17 3.99
C PRO A 243 -1.53 -10.95 3.54
N PRO A 244 -2.68 -10.33 3.18
CA PRO A 244 -3.83 -11.06 2.64
C PRO A 244 -3.52 -11.79 1.32
N MET A 245 -2.67 -11.21 0.46
CA MET A 245 -2.23 -11.84 -0.79
C MET A 245 -1.28 -13.01 -0.50
N GLY A 246 -0.29 -12.80 0.40
CA GLY A 246 0.60 -13.87 0.82
C GLY A 246 -0.14 -15.05 1.46
N ARG A 247 -1.16 -14.77 2.28
CA ARG A 247 -2.04 -15.80 2.86
C ARG A 247 -2.79 -16.58 1.80
N ALA A 248 -3.34 -15.93 0.77
CA ALA A 248 -4.07 -16.61 -0.29
C ALA A 248 -3.18 -17.59 -1.07
N ILE A 249 -1.97 -17.17 -1.44
CA ILE A 249 -0.98 -18.04 -2.10
C ILE A 249 -0.56 -19.18 -1.17
N GLY A 250 -0.30 -18.89 0.10
CA GLY A 250 0.08 -19.88 1.10
C GLY A 250 -0.98 -20.98 1.32
N LEU A 251 -2.27 -20.64 1.21
CA LEU A 251 -3.35 -21.62 1.29
C LEU A 251 -3.35 -22.60 0.11
N GLU A 252 -3.01 -22.16 -1.11
CA GLU A 252 -2.88 -23.07 -2.26
C GLU A 252 -1.65 -23.99 -2.14
N LEU A 253 -0.56 -23.49 -1.55
CA LEU A 253 0.60 -24.32 -1.21
C LEU A 253 0.24 -25.38 -0.15
N LYS A 254 -0.51 -24.98 0.89
CA LYS A 254 -0.98 -25.90 1.95
C LYS A 254 -1.77 -27.07 1.36
N LYS A 255 -2.70 -26.80 0.44
CA LYS A 255 -3.48 -27.85 -0.24
C LYS A 255 -2.58 -28.83 -1.01
N SER A 256 -1.54 -28.33 -1.68
CA SER A 256 -0.59 -29.17 -2.40
C SER A 256 0.18 -30.10 -1.46
N LEU A 257 0.58 -29.60 -0.29
CA LEU A 257 1.25 -30.40 0.74
C LEU A 257 0.32 -31.46 1.35
N GLU A 258 -0.93 -31.08 1.66
CA GLU A 258 -1.96 -32.01 2.17
C GLU A 258 -2.28 -33.11 1.15
N TRP A 259 -2.36 -32.78 -0.13
CA TRP A 259 -2.55 -33.75 -1.20
C TRP A 259 -1.39 -34.74 -1.30
N LYS A 260 -0.14 -34.25 -1.14
CA LYS A 260 1.05 -35.10 -1.15
C LYS A 260 1.04 -36.07 0.04
N ALA A 261 0.75 -35.57 1.24
CA ALA A 261 0.71 -36.37 2.47
C ALA A 261 -0.36 -37.48 2.44
N GLN A 262 -1.46 -37.29 1.72
CA GLN A 262 -2.49 -38.32 1.54
C GLN A 262 -2.09 -39.44 0.56
N LYS A 263 -1.07 -39.21 -0.27
CA LYS A 263 -0.62 -40.15 -1.31
C LYS A 263 0.65 -40.89 -0.95
N GLU A 264 1.45 -40.40 -0.02
CA GLU A 264 2.58 -41.14 0.53
C GLU A 264 2.04 -42.21 1.49
N PRO A 265 2.32 -43.51 1.28
CA PRO A 265 1.94 -44.53 2.25
C PRO A 265 2.62 -44.20 3.58
N LYS A 266 1.89 -44.35 4.69
CA LYS A 266 2.49 -44.32 6.03
C LYS A 266 3.48 -45.49 6.10
N GLN A 267 4.75 -45.26 5.79
CA GLN A 267 5.82 -46.13 6.20
C GLN A 267 6.06 -45.84 7.68
N GLU A 268 5.35 -46.55 8.56
CA GLU A 268 5.75 -46.90 9.92
C GLU A 268 4.55 -47.56 10.64
N GLU A 269 4.43 -48.87 10.46
CA GLU A 269 3.90 -49.82 11.46
C GLU A 269 4.41 -51.26 11.14
N GLU A 270 5.66 -51.39 10.66
CA GLU A 270 6.29 -52.72 10.40
C GLU A 270 7.68 -52.91 11.05
N GLU A 271 8.24 -51.90 11.72
CA GLU A 271 9.53 -52.05 12.43
C GLU A 271 9.39 -52.49 13.90
N SER A 272 8.21 -52.38 14.52
CA SER A 272 8.05 -52.77 15.94
C SER A 272 7.76 -54.27 16.18
N VAL A 273 7.63 -55.09 15.13
CA VAL A 273 7.35 -56.55 15.27
C VAL A 273 8.61 -57.40 15.00
N LYS A 274 9.69 -56.82 14.46
CA LYS A 274 10.92 -57.58 14.16
C LYS A 274 11.90 -57.67 15.34
N GLU A 275 11.85 -56.76 16.31
CA GLU A 275 12.71 -56.86 17.50
C GLU A 275 12.21 -57.90 18.52
N GLU A 276 10.89 -58.07 18.70
CA GLU A 276 10.37 -59.08 19.63
C GLU A 276 10.49 -60.53 19.10
N GLY A 277 10.55 -60.73 17.78
CA GLY A 277 10.71 -62.07 17.18
C GLY A 277 12.14 -62.62 17.26
N MET A 278 13.16 -61.74 17.28
CA MET A 278 14.57 -62.15 17.23
C MET A 278 15.15 -62.48 18.63
N GLU A 279 14.53 -61.98 19.71
CA GLU A 279 14.92 -62.34 21.09
C GLU A 279 14.35 -63.69 21.57
N ILE A 280 13.32 -64.22 20.91
CA ILE A 280 12.68 -65.48 21.33
C ILE A 280 13.40 -66.70 20.70
N GLU A 281 13.89 -66.60 19.46
CA GLU A 281 14.61 -67.70 18.80
C GLU A 281 16.02 -67.93 19.35
N SER A 282 16.68 -66.90 19.90
CA SER A 282 18.04 -67.03 20.46
C SER A 282 18.10 -67.71 21.84
N LYS A 283 16.95 -67.97 22.49
CA LYS A 283 16.89 -68.62 23.82
C LYS A 283 16.57 -70.11 23.80
N ILE A 284 16.39 -70.73 22.63
CA ILE A 284 15.95 -72.14 22.54
C ILE A 284 17.10 -73.12 22.21
N GLU A 285 18.27 -72.67 21.74
CA GLU A 285 19.33 -73.59 21.25
C GLU A 285 20.50 -73.90 22.20
N GLU A 286 20.55 -73.39 23.44
CA GLU A 286 21.60 -73.80 24.39
C GLU A 286 21.04 -74.59 25.58
N SER A 287 20.95 -75.91 25.41
CA SER A 287 20.90 -76.88 26.51
C SER A 287 21.63 -78.16 26.13
N PRO A 288 22.90 -78.34 26.56
CA PRO A 288 23.62 -79.58 26.32
C PRO A 288 23.23 -80.65 27.34
N VAL A 289 22.88 -81.82 26.78
CA VAL A 289 22.71 -83.11 27.44
C VAL A 289 23.98 -83.49 28.23
N LYS A 290 23.83 -83.85 29.51
CA LYS A 290 24.82 -84.69 30.22
C LYS A 290 24.14 -85.92 30.82
N ALA A 291 24.37 -87.05 30.16
CA ALA A 291 24.23 -88.39 30.71
C ALA A 291 25.49 -88.77 31.50
N GLY A 292 25.36 -89.49 32.61
CA GLY A 292 26.51 -90.05 33.34
C GLY A 292 26.25 -90.57 34.76
N SER A 293 25.60 -91.74 34.85
CA SER A 293 25.85 -92.88 35.78
C SER A 293 26.21 -92.71 37.28
N SER A 294 25.29 -93.19 38.14
CA SER A 294 25.36 -94.33 39.11
C SER A 294 26.32 -94.38 40.33
N LYS A 295 25.73 -94.78 41.48
CA LYS A 295 26.24 -95.43 42.73
C LYS A 295 26.90 -94.50 43.78
N CYS A 296 26.65 -94.59 45.09
CA CYS A 296 25.99 -95.55 45.99
C CYS A 296 25.02 -94.84 46.95
#